data_AF-A0A1I0HSN8-F1
#
_entry.id   AF-A0A1I0HSN8-F1
#
_cell.length_a   1.000
_cell.length_b   1.000
_cell.length_c   1.000
_cell.angle_alpha   90.00
_cell.angle_beta   90.00
_cell.angle_gamma   90.00
#
_symmetry.space_group_name_H-M   'P 1'
#
loop_
_entity.id
_entity.type
_entity.pdbx_description
1 polymer ?
#
loop_
_entity_poly.entity_id
_entity_poly.type
_entity_poly.pdbx_seq_one_letter_code
_entity_poly.pdbx_strand_id
1 'polypeptide(L)'
;MLGTIVNTLAVVVGAAIGLLIKKGIPERIGDSLMKGLGLCSIYIGISGAFKGENTLIMIISIVLGTLIGEAVDIDKHVNSGVRKIEKKFSKGNSGNSISQAFITSSLLFCIGSMTVVGAMNAGLLGDNTMLFTKSTLDFCSSIIFASTLGIGVILSAGFVLIYQGGLTLLAIAAAPLLSNSVINEMTCVGSLVIIATGLNLLGVTKLKLMNYIPAMFLPIVLCMFM
;
A
#
# COMPACT_ATOMS: atom_id res chain seq x y z
N MET A 1 -0.38 12.75 -6.94
CA MET A 1 -0.42 13.26 -5.54
C MET A 1 -1.82 13.31 -4.93
N LEU A 2 -2.89 13.52 -5.71
CA LEU A 2 -4.26 13.62 -5.19
C LEU A 2 -4.65 12.44 -4.28
N GLY A 3 -4.36 11.20 -4.68
CA GLY A 3 -4.64 9.99 -3.90
C GLY A 3 -3.97 10.00 -2.52
N THR A 4 -2.73 10.49 -2.43
CA THR A 4 -2.01 10.62 -1.15
C THR A 4 -2.63 11.67 -0.24
N ILE A 5 -3.05 12.81 -0.80
CA ILE A 5 -3.74 13.86 -0.04
C ILE A 5 -5.06 13.30 0.50
N VAL A 6 -5.84 12.63 -0.35
CA VAL A 6 -7.09 11.98 0.06
C VAL A 6 -6.83 10.93 1.13
N ASN A 7 -5.79 10.11 1.02
CA ASN A 7 -5.46 9.12 2.06
C ASN A 7 -5.09 9.79 3.40
N THR A 8 -4.27 10.83 3.33
CA THR A 8 -3.87 11.60 4.51
C THR A 8 -5.09 12.19 5.22
N LEU A 9 -6.00 12.82 4.47
CA LEU A 9 -7.24 13.37 5.01
C LEU A 9 -8.15 12.28 5.55
N ALA A 10 -8.24 11.14 4.88
CA ALA A 10 -9.02 9.99 5.32
C ALA A 10 -8.52 9.48 6.69
N VAL A 11 -7.20 9.37 6.90
CA VAL A 11 -6.62 9.02 8.20
C VAL A 11 -6.96 10.07 9.27
N VAL A 12 -6.84 11.37 8.95
CA VAL A 12 -7.15 12.45 9.92
C VAL A 12 -8.64 12.40 10.33
N VAL A 13 -9.55 12.36 9.36
CA VAL A 13 -10.99 12.36 9.61
C VAL A 13 -11.41 11.08 10.32
N GLY A 14 -10.93 9.93 9.86
CA GLY A 14 -11.22 8.64 10.49
C GLY A 14 -10.72 8.59 11.93
N ALA A 15 -9.49 9.02 12.19
CA ALA A 15 -8.97 9.08 13.55
C ALA A 15 -9.76 10.05 14.44
N ALA A 16 -10.15 11.23 13.94
CA ALA A 16 -10.98 12.17 14.69
C ALA A 16 -12.34 11.57 15.08
N ILE A 17 -13.01 10.87 14.14
CA ILE A 17 -14.24 10.14 14.40
C ILE A 17 -14.02 9.04 15.45
N GLY A 18 -12.93 8.28 15.34
CA GLY A 18 -12.58 7.21 16.28
C GLY A 18 -12.41 7.71 17.72
N LEU A 19 -11.79 8.87 17.90
CA LEU A 19 -11.63 9.51 19.22
C LEU A 19 -12.98 9.90 19.85
N LEU A 20 -13.95 10.32 19.03
CA LEU A 20 -15.28 10.73 19.50
C LEU A 20 -16.16 9.52 19.84
N ILE A 21 -16.15 8.49 18.98
CA ILE A 21 -17.12 7.38 19.07
C ILE A 21 -16.71 6.32 20.10
N LYS A 22 -15.41 6.22 20.49
CA LYS A 22 -14.82 5.27 21.47
C LYS A 22 -15.09 3.77 21.25
N LYS A 23 -16.03 3.38 20.39
CA LYS A 23 -16.48 2.01 20.13
C LYS A 23 -16.07 1.44 18.76
N GLY A 24 -15.30 2.18 17.96
CA GLY A 24 -14.80 1.73 16.66
C GLY A 24 -15.89 1.38 15.64
N ILE A 25 -15.51 0.78 14.50
CA ILE A 25 -16.43 0.20 13.52
C ILE A 25 -16.65 -1.28 13.87
N PRO A 26 -17.90 -1.82 13.83
CA PRO A 26 -18.13 -3.25 14.00
C PRO A 26 -17.32 -4.10 13.01
N GLU A 27 -16.63 -5.14 13.49
CA GLU A 27 -15.76 -6.01 12.67
C GLU A 27 -16.47 -6.54 11.42
N ARG A 28 -17.75 -6.90 11.53
CA ARG A 28 -18.57 -7.39 10.41
C ARG A 28 -18.69 -6.37 9.27
N ILE A 29 -18.80 -5.07 9.59
CA ILE A 29 -18.87 -4.00 8.60
C ILE A 29 -17.50 -3.82 7.96
N GLY A 30 -16.43 -3.80 8.76
CA GLY A 30 -15.06 -3.74 8.27
C GLY A 30 -14.73 -4.86 7.29
N ASP A 31 -15.05 -6.11 7.65
CA ASP A 31 -14.85 -7.29 6.79
C ASP A 31 -15.64 -7.20 5.48
N SER A 32 -16.91 -6.77 5.55
CA SER A 32 -17.74 -6.58 4.35
C SER A 32 -17.16 -5.51 3.41
N LEU A 33 -16.69 -4.39 3.97
CA LEU A 33 -16.05 -3.32 3.21
C LEU A 33 -14.73 -3.78 2.57
N MET A 34 -13.89 -4.50 3.33
CA MET A 34 -12.63 -5.06 2.85
C MET A 34 -12.85 -6.00 1.65
N LYS A 35 -13.86 -6.87 1.74
CA LYS A 35 -14.24 -7.77 0.64
C LYS A 35 -14.73 -7.00 -0.58
N GLY A 36 -15.58 -5.98 -0.39
CA GLY A 36 -16.04 -5.11 -1.48
C GLY A 36 -14.88 -4.39 -2.18
N LEU A 37 -13.94 -3.82 -1.42
CA LEU A 37 -12.73 -3.19 -1.95
C LEU A 37 -11.79 -4.20 -2.62
N GLY A 38 -11.78 -5.45 -2.15
CA GLY A 38 -11.09 -6.56 -2.80
C GLY A 38 -11.63 -6.84 -4.20
N LEU A 39 -12.97 -6.88 -4.38
CA LEU A 39 -13.60 -7.01 -5.70
C LEU A 39 -13.25 -5.84 -6.63
N CYS A 40 -13.31 -4.61 -6.11
CA CYS A 40 -12.90 -3.42 -6.88
C CYS A 40 -11.41 -3.51 -7.30
N SER A 41 -10.54 -3.96 -6.40
CA SER A 41 -9.12 -4.14 -6.68
C SER A 41 -8.90 -5.16 -7.80
N ILE A 42 -9.61 -6.28 -7.79
CA ILE A 42 -9.53 -7.27 -8.88
C ILE A 42 -9.94 -6.65 -10.22
N TYR A 43 -11.06 -5.91 -10.25
CA TYR A 43 -11.51 -5.22 -11.47
C TYR A 43 -10.45 -4.24 -12.00
N ILE A 44 -9.86 -3.42 -11.14
CA ILE A 44 -8.80 -2.45 -11.50
C ILE A 44 -7.55 -3.20 -12.01
N GLY A 45 -7.17 -4.26 -11.31
CA GLY A 45 -6.03 -5.09 -11.68
C GLY A 45 -6.21 -5.73 -13.06
N ILE A 46 -7.38 -6.30 -13.35
CA ILE A 46 -7.71 -6.86 -14.67
C ILE A 46 -7.64 -5.77 -15.74
N SER A 47 -8.27 -4.62 -15.50
CA SER A 47 -8.28 -3.51 -16.46
C SER A 47 -6.86 -3.00 -16.78
N GLY A 48 -6.00 -2.87 -15.77
CA GLY A 48 -4.63 -2.42 -15.99
C GLY A 48 -3.69 -3.50 -16.54
N ALA A 49 -3.99 -4.80 -16.34
CA ALA A 49 -3.22 -5.89 -16.92
C ALA A 49 -3.27 -5.88 -18.46
N PHE A 50 -4.38 -5.41 -19.03
CA PHE A 50 -4.53 -5.24 -20.49
C PHE A 50 -3.75 -4.06 -21.08
N LYS A 51 -3.06 -3.24 -20.26
CA LYS A 51 -2.21 -2.15 -20.77
C LYS A 51 -0.83 -2.62 -21.23
N GLY A 52 -0.39 -3.80 -20.79
CA GLY A 52 0.88 -4.39 -21.25
C GLY A 52 0.78 -4.86 -22.70
N GLU A 53 1.88 -4.76 -23.42
CA GLU A 53 1.96 -5.13 -24.84
C GLU A 53 2.70 -6.46 -25.01
N ASN A 54 3.64 -6.77 -24.11
CA ASN A 54 4.51 -7.94 -24.21
C ASN A 54 4.34 -8.90 -23.03
N THR A 55 3.54 -9.95 -23.26
CA THR A 55 3.30 -11.01 -22.28
C THR A 55 4.58 -11.68 -21.77
N LEU A 56 5.65 -11.77 -22.58
CA LEU A 56 6.91 -12.37 -22.13
C LEU A 56 7.62 -11.49 -21.09
N ILE A 57 7.64 -10.16 -21.29
CA ILE A 57 8.22 -9.22 -20.33
C ILE A 57 7.47 -9.32 -19.00
N MET A 58 6.14 -9.37 -19.05
CA MET A 58 5.30 -9.58 -17.87
C MET A 58 5.64 -10.90 -17.13
N ILE A 59 5.69 -12.03 -17.85
CA ILE A 59 6.00 -13.35 -17.26
C ILE A 59 7.38 -13.35 -16.62
N ILE A 60 8.41 -12.90 -17.35
CA ILE A 60 9.80 -12.87 -16.86
C ILE A 60 9.91 -11.94 -15.64
N SER A 61 9.26 -10.77 -15.68
CA SER A 61 9.25 -9.82 -14.57
C SER A 61 8.64 -10.42 -13.32
N ILE A 62 7.48 -11.08 -13.43
CA ILE A 62 6.84 -11.73 -12.29
C ILE A 62 7.72 -12.86 -11.75
N VAL A 63 8.24 -13.74 -12.60
CA VAL A 63 9.04 -14.89 -12.16
C VAL A 63 10.32 -14.43 -11.48
N LEU A 64 11.14 -13.64 -12.17
CA LEU A 64 12.43 -13.19 -11.63
C LEU A 64 12.25 -12.24 -10.45
N GLY A 65 11.27 -11.33 -10.51
CA GLY A 65 11.01 -10.39 -9.44
C GLY A 65 10.54 -11.08 -8.17
N THR A 66 9.67 -12.09 -8.29
CA THR A 66 9.23 -12.88 -7.15
C THR A 66 10.37 -13.74 -6.60
N LEU A 67 11.22 -14.32 -7.46
CA LEU A 67 12.42 -15.05 -7.01
C LEU A 67 13.35 -14.15 -6.20
N ILE A 68 13.63 -12.94 -6.69
CA ILE A 68 14.45 -11.95 -5.97
C ILE A 68 13.78 -11.58 -4.63
N GLY A 69 12.49 -11.27 -4.65
CA GLY A 69 11.78 -10.85 -3.45
C GLY A 69 11.60 -11.96 -2.42
N GLU A 70 11.44 -13.22 -2.83
CA GLU A 70 11.35 -14.38 -1.93
C GLU A 70 12.74 -14.79 -1.41
N ALA A 71 13.80 -14.70 -2.22
CA ALA A 71 15.17 -14.95 -1.78
C ALA A 71 15.59 -13.96 -0.67
N VAL A 72 15.16 -12.69 -0.78
CA VAL A 72 15.36 -11.68 0.26
C VAL A 72 14.32 -11.80 1.37
N ASP A 73 13.13 -12.34 1.09
CA ASP A 73 11.94 -12.33 1.97
C ASP A 73 11.65 -10.91 2.50
N ILE A 74 11.36 -9.99 1.57
CA ILE A 74 11.09 -8.57 1.83
C ILE A 74 9.98 -8.43 2.89
N ASP A 75 8.91 -9.21 2.75
CA ASP A 75 7.78 -9.27 3.69
C ASP A 75 8.26 -9.51 5.12
N LYS A 76 9.09 -10.55 5.33
CA LYS A 76 9.63 -10.88 6.65
C LYS A 76 10.53 -9.78 7.20
N HIS A 77 11.38 -9.17 6.38
CA HIS A 77 12.27 -8.11 6.81
C HIS A 77 11.50 -6.87 7.26
N VAL A 78 10.53 -6.47 6.46
CA VAL A 78 9.66 -5.33 6.76
C VAL A 78 8.85 -5.62 8.04
N ASN A 79 8.18 -6.76 8.12
CA ASN A 79 7.40 -7.16 9.30
C ASN A 79 8.26 -7.30 10.57
N SER A 80 9.50 -7.80 10.45
CA SER A 80 10.43 -7.90 11.57
C SER A 80 10.94 -6.53 12.02
N GLY A 81 11.16 -5.61 11.07
CA GLY A 81 11.51 -4.22 11.33
C GLY A 81 10.41 -3.52 12.14
N VAL A 82 9.15 -3.65 11.72
CA VAL A 82 7.97 -3.12 12.43
C VAL A 82 7.97 -3.59 13.88
N ARG A 83 8.03 -4.91 14.09
CA ARG A 83 7.97 -5.50 15.44
C ARG A 83 9.13 -5.05 16.32
N LYS A 84 10.33 -4.83 15.77
CA LYS A 84 11.49 -4.32 16.53
C LYS A 84 11.26 -2.88 16.97
N ILE A 85 10.75 -2.03 16.08
CA ILE A 85 10.44 -0.63 16.38
C ILE A 85 9.34 -0.57 17.44
N GLU A 86 8.22 -1.28 17.25
CA GLU A 86 7.13 -1.31 18.23
C GLU A 86 7.61 -1.75 19.62
N LYS A 87 8.34 -2.87 19.73
CA LYS A 87 8.86 -3.36 21.02
C LYS A 87 9.80 -2.39 21.72
N LYS A 88 10.59 -1.62 20.97
CA LYS A 88 11.52 -0.64 21.54
C LYS A 88 10.76 0.53 22.18
N PHE A 89 9.64 0.93 21.59
CA PHE A 89 8.85 2.07 22.06
C PHE A 89 7.78 1.68 23.10
N SER A 90 7.34 0.42 23.14
CA SER A 90 6.43 -0.09 24.18
C SER A 90 7.08 -0.29 25.56
N LYS A 91 8.41 -0.24 25.68
CA LYS A 91 9.14 -0.46 26.95
C LYS A 91 9.33 0.80 27.83
N GLY A 92 8.88 1.98 27.39
CA GLY A 92 8.97 3.23 28.16
C GLY A 92 7.65 3.56 28.87
N ASN A 93 7.73 4.05 30.12
CA ASN A 93 6.64 4.40 31.04
C ASN A 93 5.40 5.09 30.41
N SER A 94 4.30 5.03 31.17
CA SER A 94 2.91 5.51 30.98
C SER A 94 2.63 6.86 30.27
N GLY A 95 3.64 7.64 29.87
CA GLY A 95 3.52 8.79 28.94
C GLY A 95 3.70 8.44 27.45
N ASN A 96 4.10 7.21 27.11
CA ASN A 96 4.43 6.77 25.74
C ASN A 96 3.22 6.40 24.85
N SER A 97 1.97 6.53 25.32
CA SER A 97 0.80 6.04 24.57
C SER A 97 0.62 6.76 23.22
N ILE A 98 0.88 8.07 23.17
CA ILE A 98 0.77 8.86 21.94
C ILE A 98 1.86 8.45 20.93
N SER A 99 3.11 8.33 21.39
CA SER A 99 4.23 7.89 20.54
C SER A 99 4.02 6.47 20.02
N GLN A 100 3.53 5.57 20.86
CA GLN A 100 3.21 4.20 20.45
C GLN A 100 2.07 4.17 19.43
N ALA A 101 0.97 4.89 19.68
CA ALA A 101 -0.14 5.00 18.74
C ALA A 101 0.32 5.56 17.39
N PHE A 102 1.13 6.62 17.39
CA PHE A 102 1.74 7.20 16.19
C PHE A 102 2.58 6.18 15.41
N ILE A 103 3.49 5.47 16.09
CA ILE A 103 4.40 4.51 15.45
C ILE A 103 3.63 3.33 14.86
N THR A 104 2.78 2.68 15.66
CA THR A 104 2.01 1.52 15.22
C THR A 104 1.12 1.88 14.03
N SER A 105 0.36 2.97 14.10
CA SER A 105 -0.50 3.39 12.99
C SER A 105 0.30 3.83 11.75
N SER A 106 1.41 4.56 11.91
CA SER A 106 2.28 4.95 10.79
C SER A 106 2.83 3.74 10.04
N LEU A 107 3.31 2.75 10.78
CA LEU A 107 3.83 1.52 10.21
C LEU A 107 2.71 0.75 9.52
N LEU A 108 1.57 0.51 10.18
CA LEU A 108 0.45 -0.23 9.60
C LEU A 108 -0.14 0.43 8.35
N PHE A 109 -0.23 1.77 8.31
CA PHE A 109 -0.72 2.47 7.13
C PHE A 109 0.30 2.48 5.99
N CYS A 110 1.60 2.63 6.26
CA CYS A 110 2.58 2.77 5.19
C CYS A 110 3.09 1.42 4.65
N ILE A 111 3.08 0.38 5.48
CA ILE A 111 3.65 -0.92 5.16
C ILE A 111 2.60 -1.79 4.50
N GLY A 112 2.56 -1.69 3.18
CA GLY A 112 1.62 -2.44 2.35
C GLY A 112 1.97 -2.31 0.88
N SER A 113 1.68 -3.35 0.10
CA SER A 113 2.00 -3.39 -1.33
C SER A 113 1.21 -2.32 -2.07
N MET A 114 -0.01 -2.07 -1.59
CA MET A 114 -0.87 -0.99 -2.06
C MET A 114 -0.23 0.39 -1.98
N THR A 115 0.60 0.66 -0.97
CA THR A 115 1.29 1.96 -0.84
C THR A 115 2.28 2.15 -1.98
N VAL A 116 3.08 1.12 -2.27
CA VAL A 116 4.11 1.17 -3.32
C VAL A 116 3.46 1.16 -4.70
N VAL A 117 2.64 0.15 -4.98
CA VAL A 117 1.99 -0.02 -6.28
C VAL A 117 1.05 1.16 -6.58
N GLY A 118 0.30 1.62 -5.58
CA GLY A 118 -0.60 2.77 -5.73
C GLY A 118 0.15 4.08 -5.94
N ALA A 119 1.25 4.33 -5.22
CA ALA A 119 2.07 5.52 -5.43
C ALA A 119 2.73 5.54 -6.82
N MET A 120 3.16 4.37 -7.31
CA MET A 120 3.73 4.24 -8.65
C MET A 120 2.67 4.48 -9.73
N ASN A 121 1.50 3.86 -9.67
CA ASN A 121 0.42 4.13 -10.64
C ASN A 121 -0.03 5.60 -10.60
N ALA A 122 -0.16 6.18 -9.42
CA ALA A 122 -0.56 7.58 -9.27
C ALA A 122 0.51 8.55 -9.81
N GLY A 123 1.79 8.19 -9.71
CA GLY A 123 2.89 9.04 -10.15
C GLY A 123 3.24 8.87 -11.64
N LEU A 124 3.21 7.64 -12.15
CA LEU A 124 3.55 7.32 -13.54
C LEU A 124 2.38 7.56 -14.50
N LEU A 125 1.15 7.24 -14.09
CA LEU A 125 -0.04 7.29 -14.95
C LEU A 125 -1.08 8.34 -14.53
N GLY A 126 -0.89 8.98 -13.38
CA GLY A 126 -1.93 9.83 -12.78
C GLY A 126 -3.14 9.06 -12.26
N ASP A 127 -3.11 7.73 -12.24
CA ASP A 127 -4.20 6.88 -11.77
C ASP A 127 -4.15 6.73 -10.24
N ASN A 128 -5.08 7.41 -9.57
CA ASN A 128 -5.16 7.44 -8.11
C ASN A 128 -6.12 6.38 -7.54
N THR A 129 -6.72 5.52 -8.38
CA THR A 129 -7.79 4.61 -7.97
C THR A 129 -7.33 3.65 -6.86
N MET A 130 -6.12 3.10 -6.99
CA MET A 130 -5.55 2.21 -5.96
C MET A 130 -5.30 2.94 -4.64
N LEU A 131 -4.86 4.20 -4.70
CA LEU A 131 -4.69 5.03 -3.50
C LEU A 131 -6.04 5.40 -2.89
N PHE A 132 -7.10 5.60 -3.67
CA PHE A 132 -8.45 5.82 -3.13
C PHE A 132 -9.03 4.57 -2.45
N THR A 133 -8.80 3.39 -3.03
CA THR A 133 -9.10 2.11 -2.37
C THR A 133 -8.40 2.05 -1.03
N LYS A 134 -7.10 2.36 -1.00
CA LYS A 134 -6.31 2.42 0.23
C LYS A 134 -6.85 3.45 1.23
N SER A 135 -7.24 4.64 0.77
CA SER A 135 -7.85 5.68 1.62
C SER A 135 -9.06 5.20 2.37
N THR A 136 -9.92 4.39 1.74
CA THR A 136 -11.09 3.81 2.41
C THR A 136 -10.69 2.79 3.48
N LEU A 137 -9.65 1.99 3.22
CA LEU A 137 -9.12 1.01 4.19
C LEU A 137 -8.50 1.71 5.40
N ASP A 138 -7.67 2.72 5.16
CA ASP A 138 -7.00 3.51 6.19
C ASP A 138 -7.99 4.38 6.97
N PHE A 139 -9.06 4.89 6.33
CA PHE A 139 -10.17 5.57 7.00
C PHE A 139 -10.81 4.65 8.05
N CYS A 140 -11.21 3.44 7.64
CA CYS A 140 -11.85 2.50 8.56
C CYS A 140 -10.89 2.07 9.68
N SER A 141 -9.64 1.78 9.32
CA SER A 141 -8.60 1.35 10.26
C SER A 141 -8.24 2.45 11.25
N SER A 142 -8.18 3.71 10.81
CA SER A 142 -7.89 4.86 11.69
C SER A 142 -9.01 5.14 12.68
N ILE A 143 -10.28 4.92 12.34
CA ILE A 143 -11.40 4.98 13.30
C ILE A 143 -11.17 3.96 14.43
N ILE A 144 -10.86 2.72 14.06
CA ILE A 144 -10.64 1.62 15.01
C ILE A 144 -9.42 1.92 15.88
N PHE A 145 -8.27 2.19 15.26
CA PHE A 145 -7.02 2.45 15.97
C PHE A 145 -7.12 3.68 16.86
N ALA A 146 -7.76 4.77 16.43
CA ALA A 146 -7.89 5.95 17.28
C ALA A 146 -8.83 5.71 18.47
N SER A 147 -9.89 4.90 18.29
CA SER A 147 -10.79 4.54 19.40
C SER A 147 -10.10 3.70 20.49
N THR A 148 -9.05 2.96 20.12
CA THR A 148 -8.32 2.05 21.03
C THR A 148 -6.99 2.63 21.54
N LEU A 149 -6.21 3.26 20.66
CA LEU A 149 -4.84 3.75 20.91
C LEU A 149 -4.80 5.27 21.19
N GLY A 150 -5.88 5.98 20.92
CA GLY A 150 -6.01 7.40 21.20
C GLY A 150 -5.37 8.32 20.15
N ILE A 151 -5.07 9.55 20.58
CA ILE A 151 -4.85 10.69 19.67
C ILE A 151 -3.59 10.58 18.81
N GLY A 152 -2.61 9.76 19.20
CA GLY A 152 -1.39 9.57 18.44
C GLY A 152 -1.62 9.02 17.02
N VAL A 153 -2.77 8.41 16.74
CA VAL A 153 -3.13 7.96 15.38
C VAL A 153 -3.28 9.13 14.41
N ILE A 154 -3.76 10.30 14.85
CA ILE A 154 -3.87 11.49 13.96
C ILE A 154 -2.49 11.90 13.45
N LEU A 155 -1.45 11.82 14.30
CA LEU A 155 -0.08 12.19 13.93
C LEU A 155 0.49 11.30 12.82
N SER A 156 -0.02 10.06 12.67
CA SER A 156 0.43 9.15 11.61
C SER A 156 0.07 9.63 10.21
N ALA A 157 -0.95 10.47 10.07
CA ALA A 157 -1.28 11.10 8.79
C ALA A 157 -0.10 11.90 8.22
N GLY A 158 0.68 12.57 9.08
CA GLY A 158 1.90 13.26 8.67
C GLY A 158 2.94 12.30 8.09
N PHE A 159 3.12 11.13 8.71
CA PHE A 159 4.03 10.11 8.20
C PHE A 159 3.53 9.50 6.89
N VAL A 160 2.22 9.22 6.77
CA VAL A 160 1.59 8.78 5.51
C VAL A 160 1.86 9.80 4.40
N LEU A 161 1.64 11.09 4.66
CA LEU A 161 1.88 12.14 3.68
C LEU A 161 3.34 12.17 3.23
N ILE A 162 4.30 12.07 4.16
CA ILE A 162 5.73 12.09 3.85
C ILE A 162 6.15 10.83 3.09
N TYR A 163 5.80 9.65 3.59
CA TYR A 163 6.24 8.38 3.02
C TYR A 163 5.55 8.08 1.68
N GLN A 164 4.22 8.02 1.68
CA GLN A 164 3.45 7.74 0.47
C GLN A 164 3.56 8.90 -0.54
N GLY A 165 3.62 10.14 -0.06
CA GLY A 165 3.83 11.31 -0.91
C GLY A 165 5.22 11.33 -1.52
N GLY A 166 6.26 11.00 -0.74
CA GLY A 166 7.62 10.83 -1.24
C GLY A 166 7.68 9.80 -2.37
N LEU A 167 7.09 8.61 -2.17
CA LEU A 167 7.02 7.58 -3.22
C LEU A 167 6.30 8.07 -4.48
N THR A 168 5.18 8.79 -4.31
CA THR A 168 4.41 9.31 -5.45
C THR A 168 5.18 10.39 -6.19
N LEU A 169 5.86 11.29 -5.48
CA LEU A 169 6.70 12.34 -6.08
C LEU A 169 7.91 11.76 -6.80
N LEU A 170 8.55 10.73 -6.23
CA LEU A 170 9.63 10.01 -6.89
C LEU A 170 9.15 9.35 -8.19
N ALA A 171 7.97 8.75 -8.20
CA ALA A 171 7.37 8.20 -9.41
C ALA A 171 7.08 9.28 -10.46
N ILE A 172 6.56 10.45 -10.06
CA ILE A 172 6.36 11.59 -10.97
C ILE A 172 7.69 12.07 -11.55
N ALA A 173 8.73 12.21 -10.72
CA ALA A 173 10.05 12.63 -11.15
C ALA A 173 10.74 11.61 -12.06
N ALA A 174 10.45 10.32 -11.87
CA ALA A 174 10.97 9.23 -12.70
C ALA A 174 10.20 9.07 -14.02
N ALA A 175 8.92 9.43 -14.08
CA ALA A 175 8.06 9.31 -15.27
C ALA A 175 8.70 9.85 -16.57
N PRO A 176 9.29 11.05 -16.63
CA PRO A 176 9.91 11.56 -17.86
C PRO A 176 11.19 10.81 -18.28
N LEU A 177 11.78 10.01 -17.39
CA LEU A 177 12.97 9.19 -17.69
C LEU A 177 12.59 7.83 -18.29
N LEU A 178 11.31 7.46 -18.26
CA LEU A 178 10.82 6.16 -18.71
C LEU A 178 10.04 6.32 -20.02
N SER A 179 10.20 5.35 -20.92
CA SER A 179 9.38 5.30 -22.14
C SER A 179 7.95 4.87 -21.82
N ASN A 180 6.98 5.26 -22.66
CA ASN A 180 5.60 4.82 -22.51
C ASN A 180 5.46 3.29 -22.48
N SER A 181 6.27 2.58 -23.28
CA SER A 181 6.29 1.12 -23.29
C SER A 181 6.75 0.55 -21.93
N VAL A 182 7.82 1.09 -21.34
CA VAL A 182 8.26 0.69 -19.99
C VAL A 182 7.16 0.94 -18.95
N ILE A 183 6.53 2.11 -18.99
CA ILE A 183 5.44 2.45 -18.04
C ILE A 183 4.26 1.48 -18.20
N ASN A 184 3.89 1.12 -19.44
CA ASN A 184 2.82 0.16 -19.73
C ASN A 184 3.15 -1.23 -19.16
N GLU A 185 4.37 -1.72 -19.34
CA GLU A 185 4.82 -3.01 -18.81
C GLU A 185 4.90 -3.01 -17.27
N MET A 186 5.43 -1.93 -16.67
CA MET A 186 5.42 -1.76 -15.21
C MET A 186 3.99 -1.75 -14.67
N THR A 187 3.06 -1.11 -15.38
CA THR A 187 1.65 -1.08 -15.00
C THR A 187 1.03 -2.45 -15.11
N CYS A 188 1.30 -3.20 -16.18
CA CYS A 188 0.80 -4.55 -16.37
C CYS A 188 1.23 -5.46 -15.21
N VAL A 189 2.52 -5.45 -14.87
CA VAL A 189 3.07 -6.24 -13.75
C VAL A 189 2.50 -5.76 -12.41
N GLY A 190 2.44 -4.44 -12.17
CA GLY A 190 1.83 -3.86 -10.99
C GLY A 190 0.36 -4.26 -10.84
N SER A 191 -0.38 -4.31 -11.94
CA SER A 191 -1.78 -4.74 -11.99
C SER A 191 -1.97 -6.19 -11.57
N LEU A 192 -1.05 -7.10 -11.90
CA LEU A 192 -1.10 -8.47 -11.37
C LEU A 192 -0.93 -8.49 -9.85
N VAL A 193 -0.06 -7.63 -9.30
CA VAL A 193 0.07 -7.47 -7.84
C VAL A 193 -1.21 -6.88 -7.23
N ILE A 194 -1.91 -5.99 -7.93
CA ILE A 194 -3.23 -5.47 -7.50
C ILE A 194 -4.27 -6.60 -7.45
N ILE A 195 -4.33 -7.47 -8.47
CA ILE A 195 -5.22 -8.64 -8.47
C ILE A 195 -4.93 -9.54 -7.26
N ALA A 196 -3.65 -9.88 -7.05
CA ALA A 196 -3.20 -10.66 -5.90
C ALA A 196 -3.59 -10.00 -4.57
N THR A 197 -3.54 -8.66 -4.52
CA THR A 197 -3.99 -7.90 -3.36
C THR A 197 -5.49 -8.02 -3.12
N GLY A 198 -6.30 -7.93 -4.18
CA GLY A 198 -7.75 -8.13 -4.09
C GLY A 198 -8.13 -9.54 -3.63
N LEU A 199 -7.43 -10.56 -4.10
CA LEU A 199 -7.62 -11.95 -3.65
C LEU A 199 -7.27 -12.15 -2.17
N ASN A 200 -6.21 -11.49 -1.69
CA ASN A 200 -5.87 -11.47 -0.27
C ASN A 200 -6.96 -10.76 0.56
N LEU A 201 -7.50 -9.63 0.08
CA LEU A 201 -8.59 -8.91 0.76
C LEU A 201 -9.89 -9.73 0.83
N LEU A 202 -10.17 -10.55 -0.19
CA LEU A 202 -11.30 -11.49 -0.17
C LEU A 202 -11.08 -12.68 0.77
N GLY A 203 -9.86 -12.89 1.27
CA GLY A 203 -9.48 -14.04 2.08
C GLY A 203 -9.32 -15.34 1.28
N VAL A 204 -9.26 -15.27 -0.05
CA VAL A 204 -9.07 -16.43 -0.94
C VAL A 204 -7.62 -16.90 -0.90
N THR A 205 -6.68 -15.96 -0.80
CA THR A 205 -5.24 -16.22 -0.78
C THR A 205 -4.56 -15.55 0.41
N LYS A 206 -3.32 -15.98 0.70
CA LYS A 206 -2.44 -15.37 1.71
C LYS A 206 -1.04 -15.13 1.14
N LEU A 207 -0.98 -14.39 0.03
CA LEU A 207 0.27 -14.09 -0.67
C LEU A 207 1.08 -13.04 0.10
N LYS A 208 2.40 -13.22 0.20
CA LYS A 208 3.33 -12.21 0.72
C LYS A 208 3.60 -11.13 -0.33
N LEU A 209 2.64 -10.22 -0.52
CA LEU A 209 2.64 -9.26 -1.64
C LEU A 209 3.88 -8.36 -1.70
N MET A 210 4.53 -8.10 -0.55
CA MET A 210 5.82 -7.40 -0.50
C MET A 210 6.90 -8.07 -1.36
N ASN A 211 6.92 -9.40 -1.43
CA ASN A 211 7.92 -10.16 -2.18
C ASN A 211 7.71 -10.07 -3.71
N TYR A 212 6.55 -9.56 -4.15
CA TYR A 212 6.25 -9.35 -5.57
C TYR A 212 6.62 -7.95 -6.05
N ILE A 213 6.93 -7.01 -5.15
CA ILE A 213 7.26 -5.62 -5.51
C ILE A 213 8.45 -5.52 -6.48
N PRO A 214 9.55 -6.29 -6.34
CA PRO A 214 10.67 -6.20 -7.28
C PRO A 214 10.28 -6.48 -8.74
N ALA A 215 9.24 -7.29 -8.97
CA ALA A 215 8.74 -7.59 -10.30
C ALA A 215 8.31 -6.32 -11.05
N MET A 216 7.72 -5.35 -10.35
CA MET A 216 7.23 -4.10 -10.96
C MET A 216 8.35 -3.24 -11.53
N PHE A 217 9.60 -3.43 -11.08
CA PHE A 217 10.76 -2.64 -11.53
C PHE A 217 11.57 -3.33 -12.62
N LEU A 218 11.42 -4.64 -12.82
CA LEU A 218 12.16 -5.38 -13.84
C LEU A 218 11.88 -4.94 -15.29
N PRO A 219 10.67 -4.49 -15.67
CA PRO A 219 10.44 -3.95 -17.01
C PRO A 219 11.37 -2.81 -17.41
N ILE A 220 11.87 -2.02 -16.46
CA ILE A 220 12.83 -0.94 -16.72
C ILE A 220 14.10 -1.49 -17.38
N VAL A 221 14.53 -2.69 -16.99
CA VAL A 221 15.72 -3.34 -17.54
C VAL A 221 15.36 -4.17 -18.77
N LEU A 222 14.27 -4.95 -18.71
CA LEU A 222 13.92 -5.91 -19.77
C LEU A 222 13.55 -5.24 -21.09
N CYS A 223 12.83 -4.12 -21.06
CA CYS A 223 12.50 -3.35 -22.28
C CYS A 223 13.73 -2.72 -22.96
N MET A 224 14.91 -2.72 -22.33
CA MET A 224 16.15 -2.27 -23.00
C MET A 224 16.75 -3.38 -23.87
N PHE A 225 16.39 -4.65 -23.63
CA PHE A 225 16.99 -5.81 -24.30
C PHE A 225 16.02 -6.55 -25.25
N MET A 226 14.72 -6.36 -25.07
CA MET A 226 13.64 -7.03 -25.81
C MET A 226 12.74 -6.00 -26.48
#